data_AF-E9GJM9-F1
#
_entry.id   AF-E9GJM9-F1
#
_cell.length_a   1.000
_cell.length_b   1.000
_cell.length_c   1.000
_cell.angle_alpha   90.00
_cell.angle_beta   90.00
_cell.angle_gamma   90.00
#
_symmetry.space_group_name_H-M   'P 1'
#
loop_
_entity.id
_entity.type
_entity.pdbx_description
1 polymer ?
#
loop_
_entity_poly.entity_id
_entity_poly.type
_entity_poly.pdbx_seq_one_letter_code
_entity_poly.pdbx_strand_id
1 'polypeptide(L)'
;MSDPDQSSDSSSSSSSSGSDSSRGGGVKKFRLSSEKSATLAGWVVSGLDDTRAKSAREAFRPKLKKNADLLINPNLDEAFYIRMKAVKSSSAAKANIDPIEKIYRNQTFKIFDLVKPILFLASRIKKKKKSRADAKAVKTALKLWAVVYHDITNARRRNILAQIYPQNIGLLDDKAILPTGGEHLFGPKFTQALVEQVKTLNALETAGAPRTSGSNGGHGQRQSGRSFSNPPASPGGRYSNPGSRYVQTILAFHDSFGGRIARFASEWSKLTLDPWILSTVSQGLQLDFISEPVQFFIPPNACIDT
;
A
#
# COMPACT_ATOMS: atom_id res chain seq x y z
N MET A 1 48.95 -45.32 54.31
CA MET A 1 47.97 -46.35 54.71
C MET A 1 46.70 -46.10 53.92
N SER A 2 46.50 -46.97 52.94
CA SER A 2 45.26 -47.38 52.26
C SER A 2 44.37 -46.33 51.57
N ASP A 3 44.40 -46.42 50.23
CA ASP A 3 43.45 -45.96 49.21
C ASP A 3 42.05 -46.66 49.30
N PRO A 4 41.19 -46.70 48.25
CA PRO A 4 40.09 -45.77 47.99
C PRO A 4 38.74 -46.50 47.68
N ASP A 5 37.67 -45.78 47.31
CA ASP A 5 36.50 -46.31 46.57
C ASP A 5 35.99 -45.16 45.68
N GLN A 6 36.15 -45.15 44.34
CA GLN A 6 35.40 -45.91 43.29
C GLN A 6 33.91 -46.03 43.63
N SER A 7 32.90 -45.70 42.82
CA SER A 7 32.71 -45.32 41.42
C SER A 7 31.24 -44.81 41.34
N SER A 8 30.83 -43.94 40.42
CA SER A 8 30.26 -44.41 39.14
C SER A 8 29.80 -43.21 38.32
N ASP A 9 30.16 -43.29 37.04
CA ASP A 9 29.74 -42.43 35.96
C ASP A 9 28.23 -42.50 35.72
N SER A 10 27.63 -41.37 35.35
CA SER A 10 26.34 -41.33 34.67
C SER A 10 26.33 -40.19 33.67
N SER A 11 27.05 -40.41 32.57
CA SER A 11 26.92 -39.65 31.34
C SER A 11 25.57 -39.95 30.69
N SER A 12 24.54 -39.16 31.00
CA SER A 12 23.26 -39.23 30.30
C SER A 12 23.40 -38.58 28.91
N SER A 13 23.97 -39.36 28.00
CA SER A 13 23.90 -39.14 26.56
C SER A 13 22.46 -39.39 26.10
N SER A 14 21.67 -38.33 25.97
CA SER A 14 20.34 -38.42 25.34
C SER A 14 20.51 -38.59 23.83
N SER A 15 20.70 -39.83 23.41
CA SER A 15 20.59 -40.31 22.05
C SER A 15 19.12 -40.30 21.62
N SER A 16 18.65 -39.20 21.04
CA SER A 16 17.36 -39.21 20.35
C SER A 16 17.53 -39.75 18.93
N SER A 17 17.66 -41.08 18.83
CA SER A 17 17.44 -41.84 17.61
C SER A 17 15.93 -41.99 17.40
N GLY A 18 15.33 -40.98 16.77
CA GLY A 18 13.96 -41.02 16.29
C GLY A 18 13.96 -41.03 14.77
N SER A 19 14.03 -42.22 14.21
CA SER A 19 13.73 -42.50 12.81
C SER A 19 12.28 -42.13 12.55
N ASP A 20 12.03 -40.96 11.97
CA ASP A 20 10.70 -40.65 11.44
C ASP A 20 10.81 -40.27 9.97
N SER A 21 10.74 -41.31 9.16
CA SER A 21 10.44 -41.25 7.74
C SER A 21 8.95 -40.91 7.56
N SER A 22 8.56 -39.69 7.92
CA SER A 22 7.27 -39.13 7.57
C SER A 22 7.48 -37.86 6.74
N ARG A 23 7.13 -37.94 5.45
CA ARG A 23 7.00 -36.77 4.57
C ARG A 23 5.76 -35.98 5.04
N GLY A 24 5.91 -35.22 6.11
CA GLY A 24 4.85 -34.38 6.69
C GLY A 24 5.44 -33.07 7.21
N GLY A 25 4.78 -31.95 6.89
CA GLY A 25 5.21 -30.60 7.27
C GLY A 25 5.08 -30.30 8.76
N GLY A 26 5.81 -31.01 9.63
CA GLY A 26 5.81 -30.78 11.07
C GLY A 26 6.40 -29.43 11.47
N VAL A 27 5.77 -28.78 12.45
CA VAL A 27 6.23 -27.52 13.05
C VAL A 27 7.57 -27.74 13.75
N LYS A 28 8.58 -26.93 13.41
CA LYS A 28 9.91 -27.04 14.01
C LYS A 28 10.02 -26.16 15.26
N LYS A 29 10.02 -26.79 16.43
CA LYS A 29 10.24 -26.12 17.72
C LYS A 29 11.74 -25.88 17.96
N PHE A 30 12.09 -24.74 18.55
CA PHE A 30 13.45 -24.40 19.00
C PHE A 30 13.39 -23.52 20.25
N ARG A 31 14.49 -23.44 21.01
CA ARG A 31 14.60 -22.59 22.19
C ARG A 31 15.69 -21.54 21.99
N LEU A 32 15.45 -20.33 22.47
CA LEU A 32 16.46 -19.29 22.64
C LEU A 32 16.92 -19.30 24.10
N SER A 33 18.20 -18.99 24.36
CA SER A 33 18.68 -18.82 25.74
C SER A 33 18.06 -17.58 26.37
N SER A 34 17.88 -17.59 27.70
CA SER A 34 17.30 -16.48 28.47
C SER A 34 17.98 -15.15 28.16
N GLU A 35 19.32 -15.14 28.14
CA GLU A 35 20.14 -13.98 27.81
C GLU A 35 19.86 -13.41 26.41
N LYS A 36 19.77 -14.28 25.38
CA LYS A 36 19.49 -13.85 24.00
C LYS A 36 18.08 -13.31 23.85
N SER A 37 17.10 -13.93 24.50
CA SER A 37 15.73 -13.42 24.51
C SER A 37 15.61 -12.09 25.25
N ALA A 38 16.30 -11.92 26.38
CA ALA A 38 16.30 -10.67 27.14
C ALA A 38 16.94 -9.53 26.34
N THR A 39 18.07 -9.80 25.68
CA THR A 39 18.73 -8.83 24.79
C THR A 39 17.82 -8.40 23.64
N LEU A 40 17.18 -9.37 22.98
CA LEU A 40 16.24 -9.10 21.90
C LEU A 40 15.04 -8.27 22.39
N ALA A 41 14.47 -8.63 23.54
CA ALA A 41 13.37 -7.89 24.14
C ALA A 41 13.76 -6.44 24.46
N GLY A 42 14.98 -6.23 24.95
CA GLY A 42 15.56 -4.90 25.12
C GLY A 42 15.51 -4.09 23.84
N TRP A 43 16.04 -4.62 22.73
CA TRP A 43 16.01 -3.93 21.44
C TRP A 43 14.60 -3.68 20.88
N VAL A 44 13.63 -4.53 21.18
CA VAL A 44 12.23 -4.32 20.77
C VAL A 44 11.64 -3.11 21.48
N VAL A 45 11.96 -2.91 22.75
CA VAL A 45 11.42 -1.79 23.55
C VAL A 45 12.20 -0.50 23.31
N SER A 46 13.53 -0.55 23.40
CA SER A 46 14.38 0.65 23.35
C SER A 46 14.76 1.05 21.93
N GLY A 47 14.58 0.16 20.95
CA GLY A 47 15.21 0.30 19.64
C GLY A 47 16.74 0.20 19.70
N LEU A 48 17.36 0.53 18.57
CA LEU A 48 18.79 0.74 18.43
C LEU A 48 19.02 2.23 18.19
N ASP A 49 20.12 2.79 18.72
CA ASP A 49 20.53 4.14 18.35
C ASP A 49 20.86 4.24 16.85
N ASP A 50 20.76 5.46 16.31
CA ASP A 50 20.88 5.70 14.87
C ASP A 50 22.24 5.24 14.30
N THR A 51 23.32 5.36 15.07
CA THR A 51 24.64 4.97 14.60
C THR A 51 24.74 3.45 14.45
N ARG A 52 24.30 2.69 15.45
CA ARG A 52 24.28 1.22 15.40
C ARG A 52 23.29 0.70 14.37
N ALA A 53 22.12 1.32 14.27
CA ALA A 53 21.13 0.96 13.25
C ALA A 53 21.70 1.17 11.84
N LYS A 54 22.38 2.28 11.58
CA LYS A 54 23.04 2.55 10.30
C LYS A 54 24.13 1.52 10.00
N SER A 55 25.01 1.23 10.96
CA SER A 55 26.05 0.20 10.81
C SER A 55 25.45 -1.17 10.45
N ALA A 56 24.36 -1.57 11.10
CA ALA A 56 23.67 -2.83 10.80
C ALA A 56 23.08 -2.86 9.37
N ARG A 57 22.49 -1.75 8.90
CA ARG A 57 21.92 -1.64 7.54
C ARG A 57 22.97 -1.74 6.43
N GLU A 58 24.18 -1.26 6.71
CA GLU A 58 25.27 -1.20 5.73
C GLU A 58 26.23 -2.41 5.79
N ALA A 59 26.18 -3.20 6.86
CA ALA A 59 27.04 -4.36 7.08
C ALA A 59 26.95 -5.43 5.96
N PHE A 60 25.83 -5.50 5.25
CA PHE A 60 25.60 -6.49 4.19
C PHE A 60 25.14 -5.80 2.90
N ARG A 61 25.99 -5.84 1.86
CA ARG A 61 25.68 -5.27 0.53
C ARG A 61 25.68 -6.35 -0.54
N PRO A 62 24.51 -6.95 -0.87
CA PRO A 62 24.42 -8.01 -1.86
C PRO A 62 24.70 -7.48 -3.28
N LYS A 63 25.40 -8.29 -4.07
CA LYS A 63 25.57 -8.08 -5.53
C LYS A 63 24.86 -9.22 -6.26
N LEU A 64 23.76 -8.90 -6.93
CA LEU A 64 22.94 -9.89 -7.66
C LEU A 64 23.41 -9.97 -9.11
N LYS A 65 23.68 -11.18 -9.61
CA LYS A 65 24.07 -11.40 -11.02
C LYS A 65 22.90 -11.33 -11.98
N LYS A 66 21.70 -11.69 -11.52
CA LYS A 66 20.44 -11.62 -12.26
C LYS A 66 19.49 -10.75 -11.44
N ASN A 67 18.68 -9.93 -12.11
CA ASN A 67 17.78 -8.95 -11.47
C ASN A 67 18.56 -8.06 -10.49
N ALA A 68 19.61 -7.39 -11.00
CA ALA A 68 20.48 -6.52 -10.21
C ALA A 68 19.71 -5.39 -9.50
N ASP A 69 18.56 -5.05 -10.06
CA ASP A 69 17.62 -4.02 -9.66
C ASP A 69 16.52 -4.52 -8.70
N LEU A 70 16.52 -5.80 -8.30
CA LEU A 70 15.51 -6.39 -7.40
C LEU A 70 15.40 -5.67 -6.05
N LEU A 71 16.52 -5.12 -5.57
CA LEU A 71 16.61 -4.41 -4.28
C LEU A 71 16.62 -2.89 -4.45
N ILE A 72 16.15 -2.38 -5.60
CA ILE A 72 15.86 -0.97 -5.81
C ILE A 72 14.42 -0.71 -5.33
N ASN A 73 14.24 0.31 -4.50
CA ASN A 73 12.91 0.65 -4.00
C ASN A 73 12.20 1.43 -5.11
N PRO A 74 11.14 0.86 -5.71
CA PRO A 74 10.50 1.50 -6.84
C PRO A 74 9.93 2.86 -6.45
N ASN A 75 10.04 3.82 -7.36
CA ASN A 75 9.40 5.11 -7.27
C ASN A 75 8.07 5.08 -7.99
N LEU A 76 7.16 5.97 -7.60
CA LEU A 76 5.95 6.23 -8.38
C LEU A 76 6.34 6.53 -9.84
N ASP A 77 5.56 6.09 -10.80
CA ASP A 77 5.82 6.38 -12.21
C ASP A 77 5.50 7.85 -12.52
N GLU A 78 6.24 8.47 -13.44
CA GLU A 78 6.08 9.92 -13.70
C GLU A 78 4.68 10.27 -14.22
N ALA A 79 4.15 9.46 -15.14
CA ALA A 79 2.79 9.62 -15.65
C ALA A 79 1.73 9.55 -14.54
N PHE A 80 1.92 8.66 -13.57
CA PHE A 80 0.99 8.48 -12.44
C PHE A 80 1.11 9.64 -11.45
N TYR A 81 2.32 10.15 -11.22
CA TYR A 81 2.54 11.36 -10.42
C TYR A 81 1.89 12.60 -11.04
N ILE A 82 2.06 12.82 -12.35
CA ILE A 82 1.41 13.94 -13.06
C ILE A 82 -0.11 13.85 -12.91
N ARG A 83 -0.69 12.64 -13.09
CA ARG A 83 -2.13 12.42 -12.92
C ARG A 83 -2.58 12.66 -11.48
N MET A 84 -1.83 12.20 -10.49
CA MET A 84 -2.10 12.44 -9.06
C MET A 84 -2.10 13.93 -8.73
N LYS A 85 -1.12 14.70 -9.25
CA LYS A 85 -1.10 16.17 -9.08
C LYS A 85 -2.35 16.82 -9.63
N ALA A 86 -2.82 16.40 -10.81
CA ALA A 86 -4.03 16.93 -11.41
C ALA A 86 -5.28 16.59 -10.57
N VAL A 87 -5.42 15.33 -10.14
CA VAL A 87 -6.58 14.88 -9.33
C VAL A 87 -6.64 15.56 -7.96
N LYS A 88 -5.48 15.80 -7.33
CA LYS A 88 -5.40 16.44 -6.01
C LYS A 88 -5.27 17.96 -6.05
N SER A 89 -5.21 18.56 -7.25
CA SER A 89 -4.88 19.98 -7.45
C SER A 89 -3.65 20.42 -6.63
N SER A 90 -2.63 19.57 -6.56
CA SER A 90 -1.49 19.74 -5.66
C SER A 90 -0.19 19.99 -6.43
N SER A 91 0.65 20.86 -5.88
CA SER A 91 2.03 21.11 -6.34
C SER A 91 3.08 20.28 -5.58
N ALA A 92 2.65 19.42 -4.65
CA ALA A 92 3.55 18.63 -3.80
C ALA A 92 4.50 17.76 -4.63
N ALA A 93 5.73 17.62 -4.15
CA ALA A 93 6.72 16.73 -4.74
C ALA A 93 6.24 15.27 -4.69
N LYS A 94 6.75 14.46 -5.61
CA LYS A 94 6.43 13.03 -5.77
C LYS A 94 6.52 12.20 -4.49
N ALA A 95 7.46 12.52 -3.60
CA ALA A 95 7.64 11.84 -2.33
C ALA A 95 6.56 12.16 -1.28
N ASN A 96 5.80 13.25 -1.47
CA ASN A 96 4.83 13.77 -0.52
C ASN A 96 3.41 13.91 -1.11
N ILE A 97 3.21 13.58 -2.39
CA ILE A 97 1.91 13.69 -3.07
C ILE A 97 0.83 12.80 -2.46
N ASP A 98 1.23 11.72 -1.79
CA ASP A 98 0.34 10.79 -1.14
C ASP A 98 0.94 10.28 0.19
N PRO A 99 0.31 10.58 1.34
CA PRO A 99 0.82 10.15 2.65
C PRO A 99 0.92 8.63 2.81
N ILE A 100 -0.03 7.88 2.26
CA ILE A 100 -0.07 6.42 2.35
C ILE A 100 1.07 5.81 1.54
N GLU A 101 1.30 6.29 0.32
CA GLU A 101 2.44 5.90 -0.51
C GLU A 101 3.76 6.22 0.17
N LYS A 102 3.88 7.39 0.83
CA LYS A 102 5.09 7.74 1.60
C LYS A 102 5.36 6.72 2.71
N ILE A 103 4.34 6.29 3.44
CA ILE A 103 4.44 5.27 4.49
C ILE A 103 4.90 3.93 3.89
N TYR A 104 4.24 3.43 2.85
CA TYR A 104 4.58 2.15 2.24
C TYR A 104 5.95 2.15 1.56
N ARG A 105 6.35 3.26 0.93
CA ARG A 105 7.69 3.43 0.36
C ARG A 105 8.76 3.39 1.46
N ASN A 106 8.50 4.01 2.61
CA ASN A 106 9.39 3.92 3.77
C ASN A 106 9.47 2.50 4.35
N GLN A 107 8.36 1.76 4.41
CA GLN A 107 8.35 0.36 4.84
C GLN A 107 9.16 -0.53 3.90
N THR A 108 9.12 -0.25 2.59
CA THR A 108 9.90 -1.00 1.59
C THR A 108 11.40 -0.94 1.88
N PHE A 109 11.94 0.23 2.28
CA PHE A 109 13.34 0.36 2.69
C PHE A 109 13.68 -0.53 3.89
N LYS A 110 12.82 -0.55 4.91
CA LYS A 110 13.01 -1.39 6.12
C LYS A 110 13.06 -2.87 5.76
N ILE A 111 12.20 -3.31 4.84
CA ILE A 111 12.16 -4.71 4.39
C ILE A 111 13.38 -5.11 3.55
N PHE A 112 13.95 -4.18 2.80
CA PHE A 112 15.23 -4.41 2.12
C PHE A 112 16.39 -4.50 3.09
N ASP A 113 16.39 -3.71 4.17
CA ASP A 113 17.42 -3.83 5.20
C ASP A 113 17.39 -5.22 5.87
N LEU A 114 16.21 -5.80 6.07
CA LEU A 114 16.05 -7.15 6.63
C LEU A 114 16.55 -8.27 5.70
N VAL A 115 16.41 -8.14 4.38
CA VAL A 115 16.75 -9.22 3.45
C VAL A 115 18.24 -9.34 3.18
N LYS A 116 18.99 -8.23 3.25
CA LYS A 116 20.44 -8.20 3.00
C LYS A 116 21.22 -9.25 3.82
N PRO A 117 21.08 -9.35 5.16
CA PRO A 117 21.74 -10.40 5.94
C PRO A 117 21.22 -11.81 5.61
N ILE A 118 19.93 -11.96 5.26
CA ILE A 118 19.36 -13.26 4.87
C ILE A 118 19.98 -13.75 3.56
N LEU A 119 20.17 -12.87 2.57
CA LEU A 119 20.85 -13.18 1.31
C LEU A 119 22.32 -13.56 1.53
N PHE A 120 23.00 -12.88 2.45
CA PHE A 120 24.35 -13.25 2.85
C PHE A 120 24.40 -14.68 3.41
N LEU A 121 23.49 -15.03 4.33
CA LEU A 121 23.37 -16.39 4.84
C LEU A 121 23.07 -17.38 3.71
N ALA A 122 22.16 -17.05 2.81
CA ALA A 122 21.79 -17.88 1.66
C ALA A 122 22.99 -18.20 0.76
N SER A 123 23.85 -17.20 0.51
CA SER A 123 25.07 -17.36 -0.30
C SER A 123 26.09 -18.34 0.31
N ARG A 124 26.02 -18.58 1.62
CA ARG A 124 26.96 -19.42 2.38
C ARG A 124 26.47 -20.83 2.66
N ILE A 125 25.19 -21.11 2.48
CA ILE A 125 24.61 -22.45 2.74
C ILE A 125 25.31 -23.54 1.94
N LYS A 126 25.68 -23.27 0.68
CA LYS A 126 26.36 -24.26 -0.17
C LYS A 126 27.87 -24.38 0.11
N LYS A 127 28.48 -23.34 0.71
CA LYS A 127 29.93 -23.26 0.91
C LYS A 127 30.39 -23.85 2.24
N LYS A 128 29.50 -23.91 3.23
CA LYS A 128 29.77 -24.53 4.53
C LYS A 128 28.88 -25.77 4.63
N LYS A 129 29.33 -26.85 5.26
CA LYS A 129 28.55 -28.06 5.56
C LYS A 129 27.42 -27.75 6.57
N LYS A 130 26.53 -26.80 6.26
CA LYS A 130 25.43 -26.37 7.11
C LYS A 130 24.33 -27.44 7.13
N SER A 131 23.62 -27.52 8.25
CA SER A 131 22.50 -28.44 8.40
C SER A 131 21.40 -28.16 7.37
N ARG A 132 20.73 -29.22 6.89
CA ARG A 132 19.51 -29.14 6.08
C ARG A 132 18.44 -28.26 6.74
N ALA A 133 18.43 -28.21 8.08
CA ALA A 133 17.56 -27.34 8.86
C ALA A 133 17.81 -25.84 8.62
N ASP A 134 19.07 -25.41 8.68
CA ASP A 134 19.46 -24.02 8.44
C ASP A 134 19.14 -23.60 7.01
N ALA A 135 19.41 -24.49 6.06
CA ALA A 135 19.07 -24.26 4.66
C ALA A 135 17.57 -24.03 4.46
N LYS A 136 16.75 -24.86 5.14
CA LYS A 136 15.29 -24.71 5.15
C LYS A 136 14.87 -23.40 5.81
N ALA A 137 15.42 -23.04 6.97
CA ALA A 137 15.09 -21.81 7.69
C ALA A 137 15.38 -20.55 6.87
N VAL A 138 16.56 -20.45 6.25
CA VAL A 138 16.92 -19.31 5.39
C VAL A 138 16.01 -19.25 4.15
N LYS A 139 15.72 -20.40 3.52
CA LYS A 139 14.79 -20.45 2.38
C LYS A 139 13.39 -20.00 2.78
N THR A 140 12.91 -20.39 3.96
CA THR A 140 11.62 -19.94 4.50
C THR A 140 11.63 -18.43 4.76
N ALA A 141 12.68 -17.89 5.37
CA ALA A 141 12.80 -16.45 5.61
C ALA A 141 12.77 -15.64 4.30
N LEU A 142 13.44 -16.11 3.24
CA LEU A 142 13.39 -15.48 1.91
C LEU A 142 11.98 -15.54 1.29
N LYS A 143 11.25 -16.65 1.46
CA LYS A 143 9.86 -16.75 1.00
C LYS A 143 8.96 -15.76 1.73
N LEU A 144 9.07 -15.66 3.05
CA LEU A 144 8.29 -14.71 3.85
C LEU A 144 8.62 -13.27 3.47
N TRP A 145 9.89 -12.94 3.28
CA TRP A 145 10.30 -11.64 2.76
C TRP A 145 9.64 -11.33 1.41
N ALA A 146 9.65 -12.29 0.47
CA ALA A 146 9.04 -12.10 -0.85
C ALA A 146 7.53 -11.86 -0.76
N VAL A 147 6.83 -12.53 0.16
CA VAL A 147 5.40 -12.31 0.44
C VAL A 147 5.18 -10.88 0.94
N VAL A 148 5.90 -10.45 1.97
CA VAL A 148 5.72 -9.09 2.53
C VAL A 148 6.06 -8.01 1.50
N TYR A 149 7.12 -8.19 0.70
CA TYR A 149 7.47 -7.26 -0.36
C TYR A 149 6.41 -7.18 -1.46
N HIS A 150 5.87 -8.33 -1.88
CA HIS A 150 4.74 -8.40 -2.80
C HIS A 150 3.53 -7.65 -2.25
N ASP A 151 3.15 -7.90 -1.00
CA ASP A 151 1.94 -7.33 -0.41
C ASP A 151 2.03 -5.81 -0.29
N ILE A 152 3.19 -5.28 0.12
CA ILE A 152 3.40 -3.83 0.18
C ILE A 152 3.39 -3.21 -1.21
N THR A 153 4.11 -3.79 -2.18
CA THR A 153 4.12 -3.21 -3.53
C THR A 153 2.75 -3.30 -4.21
N ASN A 154 1.97 -4.35 -3.95
CA ASN A 154 0.58 -4.46 -4.39
C ASN A 154 -0.31 -3.41 -3.70
N ALA A 155 -0.17 -3.20 -2.38
CA ALA A 155 -0.91 -2.18 -1.65
C ALA A 155 -0.59 -0.76 -2.16
N ARG A 156 0.69 -0.47 -2.45
CA ARG A 156 1.13 0.79 -3.08
C ARG A 156 0.45 1.02 -4.42
N ARG A 157 0.47 0.01 -5.31
CA ARG A 157 -0.17 0.07 -6.62
C ARG A 157 -1.68 0.29 -6.51
N ARG A 158 -2.36 -0.48 -5.66
CA ARG A 158 -3.80 -0.34 -5.42
C ARG A 158 -4.15 1.04 -4.88
N ASN A 159 -3.40 1.54 -3.89
CA ASN A 159 -3.60 2.86 -3.30
C ASN A 159 -3.53 3.98 -4.35
N ILE A 160 -2.50 3.97 -5.21
CA ILE A 160 -2.36 4.98 -6.26
C ILE A 160 -3.44 4.82 -7.31
N LEU A 161 -3.64 3.60 -7.82
CA LEU A 161 -4.54 3.37 -8.95
C LEU A 161 -6.00 3.64 -8.60
N ALA A 162 -6.42 3.32 -7.38
CA ALA A 162 -7.76 3.63 -6.89
C ALA A 162 -8.08 5.14 -6.90
N GLN A 163 -7.06 5.99 -6.75
CA GLN A 163 -7.24 7.44 -6.75
C GLN A 163 -7.33 8.03 -8.16
N ILE A 164 -6.63 7.46 -9.14
CA ILE A 164 -6.53 8.06 -10.48
C ILE A 164 -7.31 7.32 -11.58
N TYR A 165 -7.46 5.99 -11.46
CA TYR A 165 -8.12 5.11 -12.42
C TYR A 165 -8.83 3.95 -11.68
N PRO A 166 -9.86 4.21 -10.86
CA PRO A 166 -10.53 3.17 -10.06
C PRO A 166 -11.12 2.04 -10.92
N GLN A 167 -11.55 2.34 -12.14
CA GLN A 167 -12.12 1.34 -13.07
C GLN A 167 -11.09 0.35 -13.62
N ASN A 168 -9.79 0.66 -13.49
CA ASN A 168 -8.71 -0.17 -13.99
C ASN A 168 -7.99 -0.95 -12.88
N ILE A 169 -8.54 -0.99 -11.65
CA ILE A 169 -7.92 -1.72 -10.52
C ILE A 169 -7.68 -3.20 -10.85
N GLY A 170 -8.60 -3.83 -11.59
CA GLY A 170 -8.48 -5.24 -11.99
C GLY A 170 -7.24 -5.54 -12.85
N LEU A 171 -6.65 -4.52 -13.49
CA LEU A 171 -5.41 -4.70 -14.25
C LEU A 171 -4.23 -5.13 -13.35
N LEU A 172 -4.30 -4.86 -12.04
CA LEU A 172 -3.28 -5.29 -11.08
C LEU A 172 -3.28 -6.80 -10.81
N ASP A 173 -4.32 -7.52 -11.23
CA ASP A 173 -4.37 -8.97 -11.05
C ASP A 173 -3.52 -9.71 -12.11
N ASP A 174 -3.21 -9.06 -13.24
CA ASP A 174 -2.21 -9.55 -14.18
C ASP A 174 -0.79 -9.28 -13.65
N LYS A 175 -0.16 -10.33 -13.14
CA LYS A 175 1.20 -10.25 -12.58
C LYS A 175 2.29 -10.16 -13.64
N ALA A 176 2.01 -10.50 -14.90
CA ALA A 176 3.02 -10.56 -15.96
C ALA A 176 3.42 -9.17 -16.48
N ILE A 177 2.53 -8.19 -16.34
CA ILE A 177 2.76 -6.79 -16.71
C ILE A 177 3.40 -5.97 -15.58
N LEU A 178 3.51 -6.52 -14.37
CA LEU A 178 4.09 -5.85 -13.21
C LEU A 178 5.62 -6.07 -13.12
N PRO A 179 6.37 -5.06 -12.65
CA PRO A 179 7.82 -5.15 -12.51
C PRO A 179 8.18 -6.05 -11.32
N THR A 180 9.21 -6.89 -11.50
CA THR A 180 9.78 -7.72 -10.44
C THR A 180 10.81 -6.95 -9.58
N GLY A 181 11.26 -5.79 -10.05
CA GLY A 181 12.24 -4.90 -9.42
C GLY A 181 12.41 -3.62 -10.25
N GLY A 182 13.38 -2.80 -9.88
CA GLY A 182 13.72 -1.59 -10.64
C GLY A 182 13.09 -0.31 -10.17
N GLU A 183 13.18 0.71 -11.01
CA GLU A 183 12.90 2.11 -10.64
C GLU A 183 11.41 2.44 -10.60
N HIS A 184 10.57 1.65 -11.27
CA HIS A 184 9.16 1.94 -11.49
C HIS A 184 8.25 1.08 -10.63
N LEU A 185 7.22 1.69 -10.05
CA LEU A 185 6.21 0.99 -9.26
C LEU A 185 5.28 0.17 -10.17
N PHE A 186 4.83 0.75 -11.28
CA PHE A 186 3.97 0.12 -12.28
C PHE A 186 4.74 -0.31 -13.52
N GLY A 187 5.65 0.52 -14.01
CA GLY A 187 6.52 0.20 -15.14
C GLY A 187 5.85 0.30 -16.51
N PRO A 188 6.66 0.15 -17.58
CA PRO A 188 6.21 0.41 -18.95
C PRO A 188 5.11 -0.54 -19.43
N LYS A 189 5.23 -1.85 -19.11
CA LYS A 189 4.25 -2.87 -19.55
C LYS A 189 2.86 -2.61 -18.97
N PHE A 190 2.79 -2.35 -17.67
CA PHE A 190 1.52 -1.98 -17.03
C PHE A 190 0.94 -0.70 -17.63
N THR A 191 1.78 0.31 -17.85
CA THR A 191 1.35 1.59 -18.43
C THR A 191 0.77 1.41 -19.83
N GLN A 192 1.40 0.56 -20.66
CA GLN A 192 0.89 0.23 -21.98
C GLN A 192 -0.47 -0.49 -21.90
N ALA A 193 -0.59 -1.52 -21.07
CA ALA A 193 -1.85 -2.26 -20.89
C ALA A 193 -2.98 -1.35 -20.39
N LEU A 194 -2.67 -0.40 -19.49
CA LEU A 194 -3.63 0.59 -19.00
C LEU A 194 -4.13 1.49 -20.14
N VAL A 195 -3.23 1.98 -21.00
CA VAL A 195 -3.60 2.81 -22.15
C VAL A 195 -4.46 2.03 -23.14
N GLU A 196 -4.15 0.77 -23.40
CA GLU A 196 -4.94 -0.11 -24.28
C GLU A 196 -6.34 -0.35 -23.72
N GLN A 197 -6.46 -0.61 -22.41
CA GLN A 197 -7.76 -0.78 -21.76
C GLN A 197 -8.60 0.50 -21.82
N VAL A 198 -8.02 1.67 -21.54
CA VAL A 198 -8.72 2.96 -21.60
C VAL A 198 -9.18 3.28 -23.03
N LYS A 199 -8.34 3.01 -24.05
CA LYS A 199 -8.73 3.18 -25.46
C LYS A 199 -9.92 2.29 -25.83
N THR A 200 -9.91 1.04 -25.37
CA THR A 200 -10.98 0.07 -25.63
C THR A 200 -12.30 0.52 -24.99
N LEU A 201 -12.26 0.99 -23.74
CA LEU A 201 -13.45 1.52 -23.05
C LEU A 201 -14.03 2.75 -23.77
N ASN A 202 -13.19 3.71 -24.17
CA ASN A 202 -13.64 4.89 -24.91
C ASN A 202 -14.27 4.53 -26.26
N ALA A 203 -13.73 3.51 -26.95
CA ALA A 203 -14.29 3.02 -28.21
C ALA A 203 -15.67 2.37 -28.02
N LEU A 204 -15.86 1.61 -26.95
CA LEU A 204 -17.15 1.00 -26.60
C LEU A 204 -18.19 2.06 -26.21
N GLU A 205 -17.80 3.09 -25.46
CA GLU A 205 -18.69 4.23 -25.14
C GLU A 205 -19.12 4.98 -26.41
N THR A 206 -18.21 5.16 -27.37
CA THR A 206 -18.50 5.82 -28.65
C THR A 206 -19.40 4.95 -29.54
N ALA A 207 -19.22 3.62 -29.51
CA ALA A 207 -20.05 2.68 -30.26
C ALA A 207 -21.45 2.49 -29.65
N GLY A 208 -21.59 2.64 -28.34
CA GLY A 208 -22.85 2.52 -27.60
C GLY A 208 -23.68 3.81 -27.52
N ALA A 209 -23.15 4.95 -27.98
CA ALA A 209 -23.91 6.19 -28.09
C ALA A 209 -25.02 6.01 -29.14
N PRO A 210 -26.30 6.34 -28.85
CA PRO A 210 -27.37 6.29 -29.83
C PRO A 210 -26.97 7.16 -31.02
N ARG A 211 -26.84 6.55 -32.21
CA ARG A 211 -26.80 7.30 -33.45
C ARG A 211 -28.15 8.01 -33.53
N THR A 212 -28.21 9.30 -33.23
CA THR A 212 -29.33 10.13 -33.68
C THR A 212 -29.31 10.04 -35.19
N SER A 213 -30.13 9.14 -35.72
CA SER A 213 -30.41 8.98 -37.13
C SER A 213 -31.20 10.21 -37.57
N GLY A 214 -30.48 11.32 -37.75
CA GLY A 214 -30.95 12.51 -38.45
C GLY A 214 -30.69 12.30 -39.93
N SER A 215 -31.60 11.60 -40.59
CA SER A 215 -31.75 11.65 -42.04
C SER A 215 -31.98 13.11 -42.46
N ASN A 216 -31.05 13.71 -43.20
CA ASN A 216 -31.42 14.52 -44.36
C ASN A 216 -30.21 14.77 -45.26
N GLY A 217 -30.26 14.19 -46.46
CA GLY A 217 -29.54 14.72 -47.60
C GLY A 217 -30.19 16.01 -48.09
N GLY A 218 -29.42 16.86 -48.75
CA GLY A 218 -29.98 17.99 -49.50
C GLY A 218 -29.07 19.22 -49.54
N HIS A 219 -28.52 19.45 -50.74
CA HIS A 219 -28.03 20.71 -51.32
C HIS A 219 -28.28 22.03 -50.58
N GLY A 220 -27.31 22.95 -50.70
CA GLY A 220 -27.64 24.38 -50.81
C GLY A 220 -26.62 25.35 -50.21
N GLN A 221 -25.65 25.73 -51.02
CA GLN A 221 -25.33 27.13 -51.34
C GLN A 221 -25.15 28.17 -50.21
N ARG A 222 -23.92 28.69 -50.19
CA ARG A 222 -23.48 30.03 -49.75
C ARG A 222 -24.61 31.08 -49.68
N GLN A 223 -24.73 31.78 -48.55
CA GLN A 223 -24.99 33.22 -48.54
C GLN A 223 -24.57 33.88 -47.24
N SER A 224 -24.05 35.10 -47.39
CA SER A 224 -23.51 35.97 -46.35
C SER A 224 -24.61 36.81 -45.70
N GLY A 225 -24.45 37.10 -44.41
CA GLY A 225 -24.78 38.38 -43.78
C GLY A 225 -26.25 38.70 -43.53
N ARG A 226 -26.63 38.83 -42.25
CA ARG A 226 -27.22 40.05 -41.66
C ARG A 226 -27.45 39.86 -40.15
N SER A 227 -27.13 40.93 -39.42
CA SER A 227 -27.26 41.14 -37.98
C SER A 227 -28.71 41.21 -37.47
N PHE A 228 -28.81 41.37 -36.13
CA PHE A 228 -29.97 41.61 -35.26
C PHE A 228 -30.64 40.30 -34.81
N SER A 229 -30.76 39.95 -33.52
CA SER A 229 -31.04 40.77 -32.34
C SER A 229 -30.74 39.98 -31.04
N ASN A 230 -30.06 40.62 -30.08
CA ASN A 230 -30.04 40.20 -28.67
C ASN A 230 -31.46 40.24 -28.06
N PRO A 231 -31.85 39.29 -27.20
CA PRO A 231 -32.88 39.53 -26.19
C PRO A 231 -32.27 40.08 -24.88
N PRO A 232 -33.08 40.79 -24.06
CA PRO A 232 -32.60 41.61 -22.96
C PRO A 232 -32.29 40.80 -21.69
N ALA A 233 -31.29 41.28 -20.95
CA ALA A 233 -30.98 40.84 -19.61
C ALA A 233 -32.12 41.20 -18.64
N SER A 234 -32.65 40.19 -17.94
CA SER A 234 -33.39 40.38 -16.69
C SER A 234 -32.42 40.28 -15.50
N PRO A 235 -32.54 41.13 -14.48
CA PRO A 235 -31.64 41.15 -13.33
C PRO A 235 -32.10 40.13 -12.28
N GLY A 236 -31.22 39.19 -11.92
CA GLY A 236 -31.44 38.29 -10.79
C GLY A 236 -31.21 36.82 -11.14
N GLY A 237 -29.95 36.38 -11.07
CA GLY A 237 -29.62 34.97 -11.25
C GLY A 237 -28.13 34.74 -11.03
N ARG A 238 -27.80 34.17 -9.86
CA ARG A 238 -26.45 33.86 -9.42
C ARG A 238 -25.72 33.01 -10.47
N TYR A 239 -24.45 33.35 -10.73
CA TYR A 239 -23.53 32.64 -11.60
C TYR A 239 -23.52 31.14 -11.30
N SER A 240 -24.15 30.35 -12.17
CA SER A 240 -23.97 28.90 -12.26
C SER A 240 -23.02 28.63 -13.43
N ASN A 241 -21.86 28.05 -13.13
CA ASN A 241 -20.81 27.73 -14.10
C ASN A 241 -21.07 26.32 -14.68
N PRO A 242 -21.28 26.13 -15.99
CA PRO A 242 -21.63 24.83 -16.56
C PRO A 242 -20.41 23.94 -16.82
N GLY A 243 -19.56 23.76 -15.80
CA GLY A 243 -18.35 22.93 -15.86
C GLY A 243 -18.10 22.04 -14.64
N SER A 244 -18.90 22.16 -13.58
CA SER A 244 -18.72 21.33 -12.38
C SER A 244 -19.52 20.03 -12.48
N ARG A 245 -18.86 18.94 -12.87
CA ARG A 245 -19.40 17.57 -12.71
C ARG A 245 -19.33 17.06 -11.27
N TYR A 246 -19.08 17.93 -10.30
CA TYR A 246 -19.20 17.63 -8.88
C TYR A 246 -20.34 18.44 -8.29
N VAL A 247 -21.30 17.74 -7.68
CA VAL A 247 -22.38 18.33 -6.88
C VAL A 247 -21.73 19.18 -5.79
N GLN A 248 -22.06 20.48 -5.76
CA GLN A 248 -21.62 21.37 -4.71
C GLN A 248 -22.15 20.85 -3.37
N THR A 249 -21.25 20.29 -2.56
CA THR A 249 -21.64 19.58 -1.35
C THR A 249 -21.80 20.60 -0.25
N ILE A 250 -23.05 21.00 0.02
CA ILE A 250 -23.39 21.70 1.26
C ILE A 250 -23.20 20.67 2.38
N LEU A 251 -22.25 20.91 3.28
CA LEU A 251 -22.06 20.11 4.49
C LEU A 251 -23.35 20.19 5.31
N ALA A 252 -23.88 19.05 5.77
CA ALA A 252 -25.11 19.01 6.54
C ALA A 252 -24.98 19.75 7.89
N PHE A 253 -23.75 19.90 8.38
CA PHE A 253 -23.41 20.65 9.59
C PHE A 253 -22.07 21.36 9.36
N HIS A 254 -21.98 22.62 9.76
CA HIS A 254 -20.67 23.22 10.01
C HIS A 254 -20.00 22.43 11.14
N ASP A 255 -18.73 22.08 10.96
CA ASP A 255 -17.86 21.35 11.91
C ASP A 255 -17.94 19.81 12.00
N SER A 256 -18.59 19.12 11.05
CA SER A 256 -18.61 17.65 11.00
C SER A 256 -17.73 17.05 9.88
N PHE A 257 -16.57 16.49 10.25
CA PHE A 257 -15.77 15.63 9.37
C PHE A 257 -16.39 14.21 9.31
N GLY A 258 -17.58 14.05 8.71
CA GLY A 258 -18.20 12.71 8.65
C GLY A 258 -19.58 12.59 7.99
N GLY A 259 -20.35 13.68 7.86
CA GLY A 259 -21.76 13.65 7.43
C GLY A 259 -22.08 13.14 6.01
N ARG A 260 -21.10 12.64 5.24
CA ARG A 260 -21.32 12.11 3.88
C ARG A 260 -21.99 10.74 3.88
N ILE A 261 -21.70 9.89 4.86
CA ILE A 261 -22.21 8.51 4.89
C ILE A 261 -23.68 8.44 5.35
N ALA A 262 -24.11 9.39 6.20
CA ALA A 262 -25.48 9.49 6.68
C ALA A 262 -26.53 9.65 5.57
N ARG A 263 -26.16 10.25 4.43
CA ARG A 263 -27.04 10.36 3.24
C ARG A 263 -27.47 9.02 2.66
N PHE A 264 -26.71 7.95 2.95
CA PHE A 264 -26.98 6.61 2.45
C PHE A 264 -27.57 5.70 3.53
N ALA A 265 -27.94 6.21 4.70
CA ALA A 265 -28.42 5.39 5.82
C ALA A 265 -29.55 4.40 5.43
N SER A 266 -30.47 4.83 4.54
CA SER A 266 -31.56 3.99 4.00
C SER A 266 -31.09 2.85 3.08
N GLU A 267 -29.92 2.98 2.46
CA GLU A 267 -29.31 1.92 1.65
C GLU A 267 -28.56 0.92 2.54
N TRP A 268 -27.96 1.40 3.63
CA TRP A 268 -27.25 0.56 4.59
C TRP A 268 -28.19 -0.42 5.32
N SER A 269 -29.44 -0.04 5.59
CA SER A 269 -30.45 -0.95 6.15
C SER A 269 -30.83 -2.10 5.21
N LYS A 270 -30.48 -2.02 3.91
CA LYS A 270 -30.65 -3.11 2.95
C LYS A 270 -29.46 -4.07 2.94
N LEU A 271 -28.28 -3.62 3.40
CA LEU A 271 -27.02 -4.37 3.38
C LEU A 271 -26.72 -5.05 4.71
N THR A 272 -27.15 -4.47 5.83
CA THR A 272 -26.93 -5.02 7.18
C THR A 272 -28.11 -4.72 8.09
N LEU A 273 -28.35 -5.63 9.04
CA LEU A 273 -29.31 -5.46 10.13
C LEU A 273 -28.61 -5.14 11.46
N ASP A 274 -27.30 -4.95 11.45
CA ASP A 274 -26.50 -4.63 12.65
C ASP A 274 -26.85 -3.22 13.19
N PRO A 275 -27.42 -3.11 14.40
CA PRO A 275 -27.81 -1.81 14.97
C PRO A 275 -26.64 -0.86 15.18
N TRP A 276 -25.44 -1.37 15.45
CA TRP A 276 -24.24 -0.55 15.67
C TRP A 276 -23.78 0.11 14.37
N ILE A 277 -23.79 -0.64 13.26
CA ILE A 277 -23.42 -0.10 11.95
C ILE A 277 -24.46 0.93 11.48
N LEU A 278 -25.75 0.63 11.63
CA LEU A 278 -26.83 1.52 11.21
C LEU A 278 -26.86 2.82 12.02
N SER A 279 -26.65 2.76 13.34
CA SER A 279 -26.52 3.96 14.18
C SER A 279 -25.29 4.77 13.83
N THR A 280 -24.13 4.14 13.67
CA THR A 280 -22.88 4.82 13.29
C THR A 280 -22.99 5.53 11.94
N VAL A 281 -23.65 4.91 10.95
CA VAL A 281 -23.84 5.51 9.62
C VAL A 281 -24.83 6.69 9.67
N SER A 282 -25.93 6.54 10.41
CA SER A 282 -26.99 7.56 10.45
C SER A 282 -26.68 8.74 11.37
N GLN A 283 -26.06 8.48 12.52
CA GLN A 283 -25.84 9.45 13.60
C GLN A 283 -24.37 9.84 13.77
N GLY A 284 -23.45 9.11 13.13
CA GLY A 284 -22.01 9.30 13.30
C GLY A 284 -21.45 8.45 14.43
N LEU A 285 -20.12 8.27 14.44
CA LEU A 285 -19.42 7.63 15.55
C LEU A 285 -19.19 8.67 16.66
N GLN A 286 -19.77 8.43 17.83
CA GLN A 286 -19.45 9.16 19.04
C GLN A 286 -18.45 8.32 19.85
N LEU A 287 -17.36 8.94 20.31
CA LEU A 287 -16.41 8.32 21.21
C LEU A 287 -16.68 8.85 22.60
N ASP A 288 -17.19 7.97 23.47
CA ASP A 288 -17.37 8.31 24.88
C ASP A 288 -16.01 8.40 25.55
N PHE A 289 -15.69 9.58 26.07
CA PHE A 289 -14.49 9.75 26.88
C PHE A 289 -14.78 9.27 28.31
N ILE A 290 -13.91 8.40 28.82
CA ILE A 290 -14.00 7.88 30.20
C ILE A 290 -13.60 8.97 31.23
N SER A 291 -12.93 10.03 30.78
CA SER A 291 -12.53 11.20 31.55
C SER A 291 -12.36 12.40 30.63
N GLU A 292 -12.40 13.63 31.17
CA GLU A 292 -12.17 14.83 30.37
C GLU A 292 -10.83 14.76 29.60
N PRO A 293 -10.81 15.10 28.29
CA PRO A 293 -9.59 15.08 27.50
C PRO A 293 -8.65 16.21 27.94
N VAL A 294 -7.47 15.85 28.42
CA VAL A 294 -6.45 16.81 28.86
C VAL A 294 -5.39 16.96 27.79
N GLN A 295 -5.19 18.18 27.30
CA GLN A 295 -4.12 18.52 26.36
C GLN A 295 -2.97 19.22 27.10
N PHE A 296 -1.86 18.51 27.28
CA PHE A 296 -0.68 19.07 27.97
C PHE A 296 0.18 19.99 27.11
N PHE A 297 0.05 19.87 25.77
CA PHE A 297 0.89 20.61 24.83
C PHE A 297 0.08 21.06 23.63
N ILE A 298 0.28 22.31 23.22
CA ILE A 298 -0.29 22.84 21.98
C ILE A 298 0.57 22.33 20.81
N PRO A 299 -0.02 21.65 19.80
CA PRO A 299 0.74 21.22 18.64
C PRO A 299 1.31 22.44 17.89
N PRO A 300 2.53 22.35 17.34
CA PRO A 300 3.24 23.49 16.72
C PRO A 300 2.52 24.18 15.56
N ASN A 301 1.40 23.60 15.10
CA ASN A 301 0.68 24.01 13.91
C ASN A 301 -0.70 24.61 14.24
N ALA A 302 -1.02 24.81 15.52
CA ALA A 302 -2.28 25.43 15.92
C ALA A 302 -2.21 26.95 15.65
N CYS A 303 -2.96 27.41 14.65
CA CYS A 303 -3.23 28.83 14.47
C CYS A 303 -4.22 29.25 15.56
N ILE A 304 -3.82 30.15 16.45
CA ILE A 304 -4.73 30.79 17.40
C ILE A 304 -5.14 32.11 16.76
N ASP A 305 -6.42 32.22 16.38
CA ASP A 305 -7.02 33.50 16.05
C ASP A 305 -7.16 34.31 17.35
N THR A 306 -6.58 35.51 17.38
CA THR A 306 -6.72 36.52 18.45
C THR A 306 -7.82 37.51 18.14
#